data_AF-A0A920VRI5-F1
#
_entry.id   AF-A0A920VRI5-F1
#
_cell.length_a   1.000
_cell.length_b   1.000
_cell.length_c   1.000
_cell.angle_alpha   90.00
_cell.angle_beta   90.00
_cell.angle_gamma   90.00
#
_symmetry.space_group_name_H-M   'P 1'
#
loop_
_entity.id
_entity.type
_entity.pdbx_description
1 polymer ?
#
loop_
_entity_poly.entity_id
_entity_poly.type
_entity_poly.pdbx_seq_one_letter_code
_entity_poly.pdbx_strand_id
1 'polypeptide(L)'
;MAKSTGAIRGFDIALNLGDFSGSQLPPDDEEGELVVSQYASAKYHGREHFYDVIGNHDASGAEEPTQWWFKKWIDPVGSNPEFSQVDNSKRPYPTTGTWENYSFEVGNIVFLMLADRNDGGPPIGRGEFGGYPAGAISEETFQWWVQKVSENKDKIVVTAHHHMVKGTTVASGLNEGCDQGYHGRMPDGGAPGSSFIYWVGGKRILAG
;
A
#
# COMPACT_ATOMS: atom_id res chain seq x y z
N MET A 1 39.31 6.64 13.77
CA MET A 1 37.84 6.77 13.69
C MET A 1 37.50 7.83 12.66
N ALA A 2 36.98 7.43 11.50
CA ALA A 2 36.58 8.38 10.46
C ALA A 2 35.30 9.11 10.91
N LYS A 3 35.39 10.43 11.10
CA LYS A 3 34.21 11.29 11.21
C LYS A 3 33.66 11.48 9.80
N SER A 4 32.53 10.85 9.48
CA SER A 4 31.78 11.24 8.28
C SER A 4 31.16 12.61 8.55
N THR A 5 31.66 13.63 7.87
CA THR A 5 31.11 15.00 7.86
C THR A 5 30.04 15.17 6.78
N GLY A 6 29.37 14.08 6.38
CA GLY A 6 28.17 14.19 5.56
C GLY A 6 27.03 14.59 6.47
N ALA A 7 26.59 15.85 6.40
CA ALA A 7 25.28 16.20 6.95
C ALA A 7 24.29 15.18 6.41
N ILE A 8 23.58 14.48 7.31
CA ILE A 8 22.49 13.57 6.91
C ILE A 8 21.49 14.46 6.18
N ARG A 9 21.53 14.42 4.85
CA ARG A 9 20.50 15.01 4.01
C ARG A 9 19.34 14.02 4.06
N GLY A 10 18.15 14.58 4.18
CA GLY A 10 16.92 13.82 4.05
C GLY A 10 16.78 13.12 2.70
N PHE A 11 15.66 12.42 2.49
CA PHE A 11 15.27 11.87 1.19
C PHE A 11 14.49 12.90 0.36
N ASP A 12 14.53 12.78 -0.96
CA ASP A 12 13.69 13.63 -1.83
C ASP A 12 12.22 13.18 -1.79
N ILE A 13 11.99 11.85 -1.79
CA ILE A 13 10.69 11.18 -1.73
C ILE A 13 10.82 9.91 -0.89
N ALA A 14 9.81 9.62 -0.06
CA ALA A 14 9.65 8.31 0.57
C ALA A 14 8.38 7.65 0.06
N LEU A 15 8.49 6.40 -0.37
CA LEU A 15 7.34 5.52 -0.59
C LEU A 15 7.20 4.60 0.61
N ASN A 16 6.04 4.59 1.26
CA ASN A 16 5.74 3.61 2.28
C ASN A 16 4.68 2.64 1.75
N LEU A 17 5.03 1.34 1.74
CA LEU A 17 4.28 0.35 0.97
C LEU A 17 3.36 -0.52 1.84
N GLY A 18 2.71 0.07 2.84
CA GLY A 18 1.69 -0.61 3.65
C GLY A 18 2.23 -1.32 4.88
N ASP A 19 1.32 -2.00 5.58
CA ASP A 19 1.51 -2.67 6.86
C ASP A 19 2.02 -1.71 7.94
N PHE A 20 1.27 -0.62 8.10
CA PHE A 20 1.41 0.33 9.20
C PHE A 20 0.98 -0.29 10.53
N SER A 21 -0.08 -1.09 10.51
CA SER A 21 -0.44 -1.94 11.63
C SER A 21 0.35 -3.26 11.56
N GLY A 22 0.91 -3.67 12.70
CA GLY A 22 1.51 -5.01 12.86
C GLY A 22 0.51 -6.04 13.41
N SER A 23 -0.75 -5.64 13.60
CA SER A 23 -1.77 -6.45 14.26
C SER A 23 -2.37 -7.50 13.33
N GLN A 24 -2.81 -8.61 13.92
CA GLN A 24 -3.71 -9.55 13.24
C GLN A 24 -5.19 -9.15 13.40
N LEU A 25 -5.49 -8.22 14.31
CA LEU A 25 -6.82 -7.61 14.45
C LEU A 25 -6.96 -6.42 13.49
N PRO A 26 -8.19 -6.01 13.12
CA PRO A 26 -8.39 -4.78 12.36
C PRO A 26 -7.77 -3.59 13.10
N PRO A 27 -7.13 -2.65 12.39
CA PRO A 27 -6.51 -1.51 13.04
C PRO A 27 -7.56 -0.55 13.60
N ASP A 28 -7.23 0.10 14.70
CA ASP A 28 -8.12 1.02 15.40
C ASP A 28 -7.60 2.46 15.44
N ASP A 29 -8.37 3.35 16.08
CA ASP A 29 -8.01 4.76 16.19
C ASP A 29 -6.73 4.99 17.01
N GLU A 30 -6.39 4.14 17.99
CA GLU A 30 -5.16 4.26 18.77
C GLU A 30 -3.93 3.97 17.91
N GLU A 31 -3.97 2.93 17.09
CA GLU A 31 -2.92 2.65 16.09
C GLU A 31 -2.82 3.79 15.06
N GLY A 32 -3.94 4.37 14.65
CA GLY A 32 -3.98 5.50 13.71
C GLY A 32 -3.29 6.75 14.25
N GLU A 33 -3.61 7.15 15.49
CA GLU A 33 -2.97 8.26 16.18
C GLU A 33 -1.46 8.04 16.35
N LEU A 34 -1.05 6.79 16.65
CA LEU A 34 0.35 6.43 16.76
C LEU A 34 1.09 6.65 15.44
N VAL A 35 0.54 6.23 14.31
CA VAL A 35 1.16 6.46 12.98
C VAL A 35 1.32 7.94 12.69
N VAL A 36 0.29 8.76 12.96
CA VAL A 36 0.37 10.22 12.79
C VAL A 36 1.48 10.81 13.66
N SER A 37 1.58 10.37 14.92
CA SER A 37 2.64 10.81 15.85
C SER A 37 4.05 10.42 15.39
N GLN A 38 4.21 9.23 14.78
CA GLN A 38 5.48 8.75 14.25
C GLN A 38 5.91 9.60 13.06
N TYR A 39 5.00 9.90 12.12
CA TYR A 39 5.30 10.81 11.02
C TYR A 39 5.67 12.21 11.50
N ALA A 40 4.96 12.74 12.51
CA ALA A 40 5.26 14.04 13.11
C ALA A 40 6.64 14.10 13.80
N SER A 41 7.24 12.96 14.12
CA SER A 41 8.58 12.89 14.72
C SER A 41 9.73 13.10 13.72
N ALA A 42 9.43 13.09 12.41
CA ALA A 42 10.44 13.29 11.37
C ALA A 42 11.09 14.69 11.47
N LYS A 43 12.42 14.73 11.51
CA LYS A 43 13.18 15.98 11.74
C LYS A 43 13.45 16.80 10.48
N TYR A 44 13.50 16.15 9.33
CA TYR A 44 13.92 16.74 8.06
C TYR A 44 12.81 16.77 7.00
N HIS A 45 11.69 16.09 7.27
CA HIS A 45 10.58 15.93 6.34
C HIS A 45 9.26 16.16 7.04
N GLY A 46 8.33 16.81 6.34
CA GLY A 46 6.93 16.84 6.72
C GLY A 46 6.21 15.56 6.32
N ARG A 47 5.00 15.38 6.85
CA ARG A 47 4.07 14.28 6.54
C ARG A 47 3.93 14.06 5.03
N GLU A 48 3.95 15.14 4.27
CA GLU A 48 3.68 15.20 2.83
C GLU A 48 4.82 14.68 1.95
N HIS A 49 5.98 14.39 2.51
CA HIS A 49 7.10 13.77 1.78
C HIS A 49 6.97 12.25 1.70
N PHE A 50 6.01 11.67 2.43
CA PHE A 50 5.70 10.26 2.42
C PHE A 50 4.49 10.01 1.51
N TYR A 51 4.65 9.07 0.59
CA TYR A 51 3.64 8.63 -0.36
C TYR A 51 3.30 7.19 -0.04
N ASP A 52 2.12 7.00 0.50
CA ASP A 52 1.72 5.79 1.19
C ASP A 52 0.78 4.94 0.30
N VAL A 53 0.91 3.62 0.33
CA VAL A 53 -0.11 2.67 -0.11
C VAL A 53 -0.47 1.73 1.03
N ILE A 54 -1.66 1.16 0.99
CA ILE A 54 -2.17 0.26 2.02
C ILE A 54 -1.64 -1.17 1.83
N GLY A 55 -1.37 -1.87 2.92
CA GLY A 55 -1.08 -3.31 2.96
C GLY A 55 -2.23 -4.14 3.54
N ASN A 56 -2.07 -5.46 3.60
CA ASN A 56 -3.14 -6.33 4.09
C ASN A 56 -3.38 -6.21 5.59
N HIS A 57 -2.37 -5.83 6.38
CA HIS A 57 -2.55 -5.65 7.82
C HIS A 57 -3.36 -4.41 8.17
N ASP A 58 -3.35 -3.40 7.29
CA ASP A 58 -4.09 -2.15 7.48
C ASP A 58 -5.57 -2.25 7.11
N ALA A 59 -5.96 -3.39 6.54
CA ALA A 59 -7.25 -3.51 5.87
C ALA A 59 -8.43 -3.53 6.82
N SER A 60 -9.53 -2.91 6.40
CA SER A 60 -10.82 -2.98 7.09
C SER A 60 -11.45 -4.38 7.02
N GLY A 61 -12.14 -4.79 8.09
CA GLY A 61 -12.94 -6.00 8.15
C GLY A 61 -14.26 -5.91 7.35
N ALA A 62 -14.98 -7.04 7.29
CA ALA A 62 -16.16 -7.21 6.43
C ALA A 62 -17.33 -6.26 6.74
N GLU A 63 -17.51 -5.89 8.00
CA GLU A 63 -18.60 -5.03 8.47
C GLU A 63 -18.17 -3.57 8.65
N GLU A 64 -16.93 -3.25 8.28
CA GLU A 64 -16.37 -1.91 8.41
C GLU A 64 -16.45 -1.15 7.08
N PRO A 65 -16.52 0.18 7.10
CA PRO A 65 -16.46 0.95 5.87
C PRO A 65 -15.15 0.68 5.12
N THR A 66 -15.26 0.57 3.80
CA THR A 66 -14.16 0.30 2.87
C THR A 66 -12.90 1.12 3.19
N GLN A 67 -11.85 0.43 3.64
CA GLN A 67 -10.52 0.96 3.94
C GLN A 67 -10.54 2.24 4.78
N TRP A 68 -11.48 2.31 5.74
CA TRP A 68 -11.73 3.53 6.51
C TRP A 68 -10.48 3.99 7.26
N TRP A 69 -9.75 3.06 7.86
CA TRP A 69 -8.60 3.36 8.71
C TRP A 69 -7.48 4.01 7.91
N PHE A 70 -7.11 3.39 6.79
CA PHE A 70 -6.12 3.93 5.87
C PHE A 70 -6.55 5.29 5.30
N LYS A 71 -7.81 5.43 4.90
CA LYS A 71 -8.32 6.70 4.36
C LYS A 71 -8.32 7.82 5.40
N LYS A 72 -8.61 7.51 6.67
CA LYS A 72 -8.71 8.48 7.77
C LYS A 72 -7.33 8.89 8.28
N TRP A 73 -6.48 7.93 8.63
CA TRP A 73 -5.23 8.18 9.35
C TRP A 73 -4.01 8.30 8.44
N ILE A 74 -3.97 7.50 7.38
CA ILE A 74 -2.84 7.53 6.43
C ILE A 74 -3.07 8.57 5.33
N ASP A 75 -4.29 8.62 4.82
CA ASP A 75 -4.81 9.69 3.97
C ASP A 75 -3.88 10.06 2.79
N PRO A 76 -3.58 9.11 1.89
CA PRO A 76 -2.56 9.27 0.86
C PRO A 76 -2.84 10.42 -0.13
N VAL A 77 -4.09 10.87 -0.20
CA VAL A 77 -4.54 11.96 -1.07
C VAL A 77 -5.09 13.15 -0.30
N GLY A 78 -4.88 13.24 1.02
CA GLY A 78 -5.20 14.41 1.85
C GLY A 78 -6.69 14.79 1.90
N SER A 79 -7.58 13.80 1.95
CA SER A 79 -9.03 13.95 2.05
C SER A 79 -9.56 14.07 3.49
N ASN A 80 -8.77 13.69 4.50
CA ASN A 80 -9.16 13.68 5.92
C ASN A 80 -8.10 14.39 6.80
N PRO A 81 -7.73 15.65 6.48
CA PRO A 81 -6.64 16.36 7.14
C PRO A 81 -6.86 16.58 8.64
N GLU A 82 -8.11 16.58 9.11
CA GLU A 82 -8.45 16.75 10.52
C GLU A 82 -7.96 15.59 11.39
N PHE A 83 -7.73 14.40 10.81
CA PHE A 83 -7.18 13.23 11.49
C PHE A 83 -5.72 13.00 11.09
N SER A 84 -5.44 12.97 9.79
CA SER A 84 -4.13 12.59 9.23
C SER A 84 -3.05 13.66 9.36
N GLN A 85 -3.48 14.92 9.55
CA GLN A 85 -2.65 16.12 9.49
C GLN A 85 -1.92 16.34 8.15
N VAL A 86 -2.36 15.64 7.09
CA VAL A 86 -1.82 15.83 5.73
C VAL A 86 -2.29 17.16 5.17
N ASP A 87 -1.35 18.01 4.75
CA ASP A 87 -1.62 19.24 4.01
C ASP A 87 -1.16 19.10 2.56
N ASN A 88 -2.06 18.75 1.64
CA ASN A 88 -1.71 18.55 0.23
C ASN A 88 -0.99 19.74 -0.42
N SER A 89 -1.18 20.97 0.08
CA SER A 89 -0.47 22.15 -0.45
C SER A 89 1.04 22.14 -0.17
N LYS A 90 1.49 21.33 0.80
CA LYS A 90 2.89 21.14 1.18
C LYS A 90 3.55 19.94 0.50
N ARG A 91 2.84 19.18 -0.32
CA ARG A 91 3.44 18.07 -1.07
C ARG A 91 4.50 18.59 -2.05
N PRO A 92 5.74 18.06 -2.01
CA PRO A 92 6.75 18.39 -3.01
C PRO A 92 6.29 18.06 -4.44
N TYR A 93 5.56 16.94 -4.57
CA TYR A 93 4.96 16.50 -5.82
C TYR A 93 3.45 16.26 -5.62
N PRO A 94 2.57 17.05 -6.26
CA PRO A 94 1.12 16.88 -6.14
C PRO A 94 0.65 15.51 -6.63
N THR A 95 -0.33 14.95 -5.94
CA THR A 95 -0.97 13.68 -6.30
C THR A 95 -2.25 13.91 -7.11
N THR A 96 -2.53 13.01 -8.05
CA THR A 96 -3.81 12.96 -8.79
C THR A 96 -4.38 11.55 -8.70
N GLY A 97 -5.65 11.44 -8.29
CA GLY A 97 -6.35 10.17 -8.18
C GLY A 97 -7.17 10.09 -6.89
N THR A 98 -7.27 8.88 -6.35
CA THR A 98 -8.00 8.55 -5.13
C THR A 98 -7.09 7.77 -4.17
N TRP A 99 -7.59 7.44 -2.98
CA TRP A 99 -6.89 6.57 -2.04
C TRP A 99 -6.55 5.20 -2.65
N GLU A 100 -7.38 4.69 -3.57
CA GLU A 100 -7.24 3.35 -4.14
C GLU A 100 -6.19 3.30 -5.26
N ASN A 101 -6.15 4.35 -6.08
CA ASN A 101 -5.14 4.52 -7.11
C ASN A 101 -4.83 6.01 -7.27
N TYR A 102 -3.57 6.37 -7.18
CA TYR A 102 -3.12 7.73 -7.44
C TYR A 102 -1.75 7.75 -8.11
N SER A 103 -1.42 8.89 -8.68
CA SER A 103 -0.15 9.11 -9.34
C SER A 103 0.45 10.46 -8.99
N PHE A 104 1.76 10.57 -9.10
CA PHE A 104 2.51 11.81 -9.01
C PHE A 104 3.76 11.73 -9.88
N GLU A 105 4.33 12.87 -10.24
CA GLU A 105 5.45 12.96 -11.16
C GLU A 105 6.66 13.67 -10.55
N VAL A 106 7.84 13.17 -10.89
CA VAL A 106 9.13 13.65 -10.41
C VAL A 106 10.05 13.72 -11.61
N GLY A 107 10.18 14.91 -12.20
CA GLY A 107 10.91 15.07 -13.45
C GLY A 107 10.31 14.19 -14.57
N ASN A 108 11.08 13.22 -15.06
CA ASN A 108 10.66 12.28 -16.12
C ASN A 108 10.15 10.92 -15.58
N ILE A 109 9.90 10.81 -14.27
CA ILE A 109 9.40 9.61 -13.61
C ILE A 109 7.95 9.83 -13.22
N VAL A 110 7.08 8.87 -13.56
CA VAL A 110 5.70 8.80 -13.05
C VAL A 110 5.59 7.64 -12.06
N PHE A 111 5.07 7.94 -10.88
CA PHE A 111 4.75 6.95 -9.86
C PHE A 111 3.26 6.61 -9.96
N LEU A 112 2.96 5.31 -10.02
CA LEU A 112 1.61 4.76 -10.02
C LEU A 112 1.46 3.97 -8.71
N MET A 113 0.66 4.50 -7.80
CA MET A 113 0.49 3.97 -6.45
C MET A 113 -0.86 3.25 -6.38
N LEU A 114 -0.83 1.93 -6.19
CA LEU A 114 -2.01 1.08 -6.18
C LEU A 114 -2.21 0.56 -4.76
N ALA A 115 -3.42 0.75 -4.23
CA ALA A 115 -3.82 0.25 -2.92
C ALA A 115 -4.20 -1.23 -2.99
N ASP A 116 -3.88 -1.97 -1.93
CA ASP A 116 -4.39 -3.31 -1.74
C ASP A 116 -5.88 -3.30 -1.35
N ARG A 117 -6.69 -4.07 -2.07
CA ARG A 117 -8.12 -4.30 -1.83
C ARG A 117 -8.36 -5.52 -0.93
N ASN A 118 -7.47 -5.73 0.03
CA ASN A 118 -7.57 -6.75 1.06
C ASN A 118 -8.64 -6.45 2.13
N ASP A 119 -9.55 -5.51 1.88
CA ASP A 119 -10.70 -5.25 2.72
C ASP A 119 -11.88 -6.17 2.43
N GLY A 120 -12.84 -6.14 3.34
CA GLY A 120 -14.05 -6.94 3.23
C GLY A 120 -13.86 -8.26 3.96
N GLY A 121 -14.33 -9.36 3.35
CA GLY A 121 -14.29 -10.69 3.94
C GLY A 121 -13.51 -11.71 3.12
N PRO A 122 -13.32 -12.94 3.65
CA PRO A 122 -12.71 -14.04 2.91
C PRO A 122 -13.44 -14.33 1.58
N PRO A 123 -12.74 -14.80 0.54
CA PRO A 123 -11.36 -15.30 0.54
C PRO A 123 -10.29 -14.26 0.13
N ILE A 124 -10.70 -12.99 -0.05
CA ILE A 124 -9.85 -11.92 -0.60
C ILE A 124 -9.38 -11.01 0.52
N GLY A 125 -10.32 -10.54 1.33
CA GLY A 125 -10.05 -9.60 2.39
C GLY A 125 -10.02 -10.23 3.77
N ARG A 126 -9.90 -9.37 4.77
CA ARG A 126 -9.73 -9.71 6.18
C ARG A 126 -10.79 -10.68 6.72
N GLY A 127 -10.35 -11.65 7.54
CA GLY A 127 -11.22 -12.65 8.17
C GLY A 127 -10.81 -12.98 9.60
N GLU A 128 -11.18 -14.18 10.07
CA GLU A 128 -10.88 -14.66 11.44
C GLU A 128 -9.38 -14.62 11.77
N PHE A 129 -8.52 -14.82 10.76
CA PHE A 129 -7.07 -14.91 10.90
C PHE A 129 -6.34 -13.60 10.58
N GLY A 130 -7.06 -12.49 10.40
CA GLY A 130 -6.50 -11.20 9.99
C GLY A 130 -6.59 -10.93 8.49
N GLY A 131 -5.77 -10.00 7.99
CA GLY A 131 -5.69 -9.67 6.57
C GLY A 131 -5.11 -10.83 5.77
N TYR A 132 -5.72 -11.14 4.62
CA TYR A 132 -5.31 -12.30 3.84
C TYR A 132 -3.98 -11.99 3.15
N PRO A 133 -3.04 -12.96 3.09
CA PRO A 133 -1.68 -12.70 2.62
C PRO A 133 -1.58 -12.50 1.10
N ALA A 134 -2.69 -12.64 0.37
CA ALA A 134 -2.72 -12.50 -1.09
C ALA A 134 -3.24 -11.12 -1.47
N GLY A 135 -2.46 -10.40 -2.26
CA GLY A 135 -2.81 -9.06 -2.69
C GLY A 135 -4.00 -9.04 -3.66
N ALA A 136 -4.76 -7.96 -3.59
CA ALA A 136 -5.92 -7.74 -4.43
C ALA A 136 -5.94 -6.31 -4.98
N ILE A 137 -6.42 -6.14 -6.21
CA ILE A 137 -6.79 -4.84 -6.75
C ILE A 137 -8.18 -4.94 -7.40
N SER A 138 -8.89 -3.81 -7.49
CA SER A 138 -10.15 -3.77 -8.24
C SER A 138 -9.90 -3.86 -9.75
N GLU A 139 -10.96 -4.16 -10.50
CA GLU A 139 -10.90 -4.12 -11.95
C GLU A 139 -10.65 -2.68 -12.43
N GLU A 140 -11.28 -1.70 -11.79
CA GLU A 140 -11.13 -0.27 -12.09
C GLU A 140 -9.69 0.19 -11.91
N THR A 141 -9.03 -0.20 -10.82
CA THR A 141 -7.62 0.09 -10.57
C THR A 141 -6.71 -0.60 -11.59
N PHE A 142 -7.01 -1.83 -11.99
CA PHE A 142 -6.26 -2.51 -13.04
C PHE A 142 -6.38 -1.81 -14.40
N GLN A 143 -7.60 -1.45 -14.81
CA GLN A 143 -7.82 -0.74 -16.08
C GLN A 143 -7.16 0.65 -16.06
N TRP A 144 -7.24 1.37 -14.94
CA TRP A 144 -6.54 2.63 -14.74
C TRP A 144 -5.02 2.45 -14.88
N TRP A 145 -4.45 1.41 -14.30
CA TRP A 145 -3.01 1.12 -14.39
C TRP A 145 -2.60 0.82 -15.85
N VAL A 146 -3.34 -0.02 -16.57
CA VAL A 146 -3.09 -0.31 -18.00
C VAL A 146 -3.10 0.97 -18.82
N GLN A 147 -4.10 1.83 -18.60
CA GLN A 147 -4.19 3.13 -19.27
C GLN A 147 -2.97 4.00 -18.96
N LYS A 148 -2.61 4.17 -17.68
CA LYS A 148 -1.47 4.99 -17.26
C LYS A 148 -0.14 4.51 -17.83
N VAL A 149 0.10 3.20 -17.85
CA VAL A 149 1.29 2.62 -18.47
C VAL A 149 1.32 2.93 -19.97
N SER A 150 0.17 2.81 -20.67
CA SER A 150 0.11 3.09 -22.10
C SER A 150 0.26 4.57 -22.44
N GLU A 151 -0.20 5.48 -21.58
CA GLU A 151 -0.11 6.94 -21.76
C GLU A 151 1.29 7.49 -21.50
N ASN A 152 2.11 6.81 -20.70
CA ASN A 152 3.42 7.31 -20.23
C ASN A 152 4.60 6.53 -20.83
N LYS A 153 4.49 6.09 -22.09
CA LYS A 153 5.54 5.32 -22.80
C LYS A 153 6.86 6.09 -22.99
N ASP A 154 6.81 7.41 -22.88
CA ASP A 154 7.94 8.33 -22.96
C ASP A 154 8.58 8.65 -21.59
N LYS A 155 8.02 8.13 -20.49
CA LYS A 155 8.50 8.33 -19.12
C LYS A 155 9.03 7.04 -18.50
N ILE A 156 9.75 7.18 -17.40
CA ILE A 156 10.04 6.05 -16.50
C ILE A 156 8.80 5.82 -15.64
N VAL A 157 8.20 4.62 -15.74
CA VAL A 157 7.04 4.25 -14.94
C VAL A 157 7.47 3.43 -13.74
N VAL A 158 7.19 3.91 -12.54
CA VAL A 158 7.33 3.17 -11.28
C VAL A 158 5.95 2.79 -10.80
N THR A 159 5.64 1.49 -10.75
CA THR A 159 4.40 0.99 -10.15
C THR A 159 4.70 0.47 -8.74
N ALA A 160 3.90 0.89 -7.78
CA ALA A 160 4.00 0.49 -6.38
C ALA A 160 2.68 -0.12 -5.90
N HIS A 161 2.81 -1.22 -5.17
CA HIS A 161 1.74 -1.92 -4.48
C HIS A 161 2.39 -2.68 -3.30
N HIS A 162 1.64 -2.96 -2.24
CA HIS A 162 2.15 -3.69 -1.09
C HIS A 162 2.60 -5.12 -1.47
N HIS A 163 1.74 -5.83 -2.20
CA HIS A 163 2.05 -7.12 -2.82
C HIS A 163 2.62 -6.96 -4.24
N MET A 164 3.59 -7.80 -4.59
CA MET A 164 4.33 -7.67 -5.85
C MET A 164 3.72 -8.52 -6.98
N VAL A 165 4.36 -8.51 -8.15
CA VAL A 165 4.00 -9.43 -9.24
C VAL A 165 4.52 -10.84 -8.92
N LYS A 166 3.78 -11.87 -9.32
CA LYS A 166 4.19 -13.27 -9.14
C LYS A 166 5.63 -13.51 -9.62
N GLY A 167 6.47 -14.07 -8.75
CA GLY A 167 7.83 -14.51 -9.07
C GLY A 167 8.86 -13.39 -9.31
N THR A 168 8.58 -12.16 -8.90
CA THR A 168 9.52 -11.03 -9.07
C THR A 168 10.31 -10.69 -7.82
N THR A 169 9.91 -11.22 -6.67
CA THR A 169 10.48 -10.91 -5.34
C THR A 169 10.55 -12.15 -4.45
N VAL A 170 11.00 -11.98 -3.21
CA VAL A 170 11.02 -13.05 -2.22
C VAL A 170 9.60 -13.57 -1.97
N ALA A 171 9.46 -14.89 -2.02
CA ALA A 171 8.24 -15.64 -1.69
C ALA A 171 6.98 -15.28 -2.49
N SER A 172 7.13 -14.64 -3.65
CA SER A 172 6.01 -14.29 -4.55
C SER A 172 5.69 -15.38 -5.58
N GLY A 173 6.21 -16.60 -5.43
CA GLY A 173 5.73 -17.77 -6.18
C GLY A 173 4.48 -18.41 -5.56
N LEU A 174 3.84 -19.32 -6.30
CA LEU A 174 2.65 -20.02 -5.80
C LEU A 174 2.99 -20.83 -4.55
N ASN A 175 2.25 -20.59 -3.47
CA ASN A 175 2.45 -21.16 -2.13
C ASN A 175 3.76 -20.80 -1.44
N GLU A 176 4.70 -20.09 -2.07
CA GLU A 176 6.02 -19.85 -1.48
C GLU A 176 5.92 -19.07 -0.16
N GLY A 177 5.07 -18.04 -0.10
CA GLY A 177 4.79 -17.30 1.13
C GLY A 177 4.38 -18.19 2.31
N CYS A 178 3.60 -19.25 2.06
CA CYS A 178 3.21 -20.20 3.09
C CYS A 178 4.27 -21.27 3.35
N ASP A 179 4.84 -21.87 2.31
CA ASP A 179 5.77 -23.00 2.41
C ASP A 179 7.11 -22.60 3.02
N GLN A 180 7.51 -21.35 2.87
CA GLN A 180 8.70 -20.77 3.49
C GLN A 180 8.41 -20.15 4.87
N GLY A 181 7.17 -20.25 5.36
CA GLY A 181 6.80 -19.83 6.72
C GLY A 181 6.65 -18.32 6.92
N TYR A 182 6.51 -17.53 5.85
CA TYR A 182 6.21 -16.09 5.95
C TYR A 182 4.74 -15.84 6.30
N HIS A 183 3.84 -16.70 5.82
CA HIS A 183 2.40 -16.58 6.02
C HIS A 183 1.77 -17.89 6.49
N GLY A 184 0.68 -17.79 7.24
CA GLY A 184 -0.15 -18.94 7.61
C GLY A 184 -0.89 -19.52 6.40
N ARG A 185 -1.37 -20.77 6.52
CA ARG A 185 -2.31 -21.35 5.55
C ARG A 185 -3.74 -21.12 6.03
N MET A 186 -4.42 -20.16 5.41
CA MET A 186 -5.83 -19.88 5.67
C MET A 186 -6.70 -20.91 4.90
N PRO A 187 -7.59 -21.64 5.59
CA PRO A 187 -8.33 -22.76 5.00
C PRO A 187 -9.38 -22.34 3.96
N ASP A 188 -9.79 -21.08 3.98
CA ASP A 188 -10.88 -20.51 3.20
C ASP A 188 -10.41 -19.65 2.01
N GLY A 189 -9.11 -19.43 1.82
CA GLY A 189 -8.59 -18.87 0.57
C GLY A 189 -7.29 -18.08 0.69
N GLY A 190 -6.84 -17.49 -0.44
CA GLY A 190 -5.68 -16.60 -0.51
C GLY A 190 -4.30 -17.26 -0.37
N ALA A 191 -4.15 -18.33 0.42
CA ALA A 191 -2.84 -18.93 0.73
C ALA A 191 -1.92 -19.22 -0.48
N PRO A 192 -2.39 -19.77 -1.61
CA PRO A 192 -1.52 -19.98 -2.78
C PRO A 192 -0.97 -18.69 -3.39
N GLY A 193 -1.68 -17.58 -3.20
CA GLY A 193 -1.36 -16.25 -3.70
C GLY A 193 -0.54 -15.38 -2.75
N SER A 194 -0.07 -15.95 -1.63
CA SER A 194 0.59 -15.16 -0.58
C SER A 194 1.78 -14.38 -1.14
N SER A 195 1.94 -13.13 -0.71
CA SER A 195 3.04 -12.22 -1.07
C SER A 195 2.98 -11.61 -2.49
N PHE A 196 1.92 -11.85 -3.28
CA PHE A 196 1.77 -11.23 -4.61
C PHE A 196 0.32 -10.88 -4.97
N ILE A 197 0.13 -10.04 -5.99
CA ILE A 197 -1.18 -9.68 -6.52
C ILE A 197 -1.81 -10.91 -7.16
N TYR A 198 -2.78 -11.50 -6.46
CA TYR A 198 -3.43 -12.74 -6.85
C TYR A 198 -4.86 -12.51 -7.35
N TRP A 199 -5.50 -11.42 -6.91
CA TRP A 199 -6.88 -11.09 -7.25
C TRP A 199 -6.97 -9.77 -8.03
N VAL A 200 -7.72 -9.79 -9.13
CA VAL A 200 -8.13 -8.60 -9.89
C VAL A 200 -9.63 -8.65 -10.08
N GLY A 201 -10.35 -7.62 -9.63
CA GLY A 201 -11.81 -7.54 -9.78
C GLY A 201 -12.54 -8.74 -9.18
N GLY A 202 -12.03 -9.28 -8.08
CA GLY A 202 -12.59 -10.47 -7.40
C GLY A 202 -12.27 -11.81 -8.08
N LYS A 203 -11.47 -11.82 -9.16
CA LYS A 203 -11.09 -13.02 -9.89
C LYS A 203 -9.62 -13.35 -9.64
N ARG A 204 -9.32 -14.64 -9.47
CA ARG A 204 -7.94 -15.11 -9.45
C ARG A 204 -7.31 -14.81 -10.79
N ILE A 205 -6.15 -14.20 -10.78
CA ILE A 205 -5.29 -14.19 -11.95
C ILE A 205 -4.83 -15.65 -12.09
N LEU A 206 -5.47 -16.39 -12.99
CA LEU A 206 -5.02 -17.74 -13.35
C LEU A 206 -3.65 -17.59 -14.01
N ALA A 207 -2.60 -17.61 -13.20
CA ALA A 207 -1.26 -17.75 -13.71
C ALA A 207 -1.17 -19.15 -14.31
N GLY A 208 -1.18 -19.22 -15.64
CA GLY A 208 -0.82 -20.42 -16.39
C GLY A 208 0.56 -20.96 -16.00
#